data_AF-A0A109V079-F1
#
_entry.id   AF-A0A109V079-F1
#
_cell.length_a   1.000
_cell.length_b   1.000
_cell.length_c   1.000
_cell.angle_alpha   90.00
_cell.angle_beta   90.00
_cell.angle_gamma   90.00
#
_symmetry.space_group_name_H-M   'P 1'
#
loop_
_entity.id
_entity.type
_entity.pdbx_description
1 polymer ?
#
loop_
_entity_poly.entity_id
_entity_poly.type
_entity_poly.pdbx_seq_one_letter_code
_entity_poly.pdbx_strand_id
1 'polypeptide(L)'
;MYLTPYKSNFLIRYLSEMTKSKLVVYQEAVAQQLAKNEKHLESLNHEGSVVKFPVDLETLPTPDDDLKVFFFDIDNCLYKRSTKIQDLMQVSIQNYFKFSLALNDEEAYELNRTYYRQYGLAISGLVKHHQIDSMEYNQMVDDALPLQDILQPDPELRNMLLRLRKAAKVDKLWLFTNAYKTHGLRCVRLLGIADLFDGITYCDYSEKSLVCKPSLEAFYKAKAQSGLGQFKNAYFVDDSGINIKAGLEVGMAKCAHVVETVVDEDMGESPEGCAVISHITDLPKAVPELF
;
A
#
# COMPACT_ATOMS: atom_id res chain seq x y z
N MET A 1 8.10 -50.38 8.58
CA MET A 1 7.73 -50.43 10.02
C MET A 1 6.40 -49.67 10.14
N TYR A 2 5.27 -50.38 10.09
CA TYR A 2 3.94 -49.76 10.06
C TYR A 2 3.61 -49.21 11.45
N LEU A 3 3.42 -47.89 11.56
CA LEU A 3 2.88 -47.25 12.77
C LEU A 3 1.42 -47.71 12.95
N THR A 4 1.08 -48.20 14.15
CA THR A 4 -0.28 -48.65 14.46
C THR A 4 -1.29 -47.49 14.40
N PRO A 5 -2.57 -47.74 14.06
CA PRO A 5 -3.60 -46.70 13.89
C PRO A 5 -3.75 -45.73 15.09
N TYR A 6 -3.48 -46.21 16.30
CA TYR A 6 -3.59 -45.43 17.54
C TYR A 6 -2.45 -44.41 17.74
N LYS A 7 -1.21 -44.70 17.29
CA LYS A 7 -0.10 -43.75 17.39
C LYS A 7 -0.22 -42.62 16.35
N SER A 8 -0.85 -42.92 15.21
CA SER A 8 -1.16 -41.92 14.17
C SER A 8 -2.13 -40.86 14.67
N ASN A 9 -3.25 -41.26 15.30
CA ASN A 9 -4.25 -40.32 15.82
C ASN A 9 -3.73 -39.46 16.99
N PHE A 10 -2.87 -40.01 17.86
CA PHE A 10 -2.24 -39.21 18.91
C PHE A 10 -1.27 -38.18 18.35
N LEU A 11 -0.42 -38.56 17.38
CA LEU A 11 0.55 -37.65 16.78
C LEU A 11 -0.17 -36.55 15.98
N ILE A 12 -1.21 -36.89 15.22
CA ILE A 12 -2.04 -35.91 14.48
C ILE A 12 -2.72 -34.94 15.46
N ARG A 13 -3.31 -35.45 16.55
CA ARG A 13 -3.95 -34.60 17.56
C ARG A 13 -2.94 -33.72 18.30
N TYR A 14 -1.79 -34.26 18.68
CA TYR A 14 -0.71 -33.53 19.34
C TYR A 14 -0.14 -32.43 18.43
N LEU A 15 0.12 -32.74 17.16
CA LEU A 15 0.55 -31.74 16.17
C LEU A 15 -0.54 -30.68 15.95
N SER A 16 -1.82 -31.06 15.89
CA SER A 16 -2.94 -30.12 15.80
C SER A 16 -3.04 -29.21 17.03
N GLU A 17 -2.88 -29.74 18.24
CA GLU A 17 -2.88 -28.98 19.50
C GLU A 17 -1.67 -28.04 19.59
N MET A 18 -0.47 -28.48 19.15
CA MET A 18 0.71 -27.61 19.05
C MET A 18 0.52 -26.48 18.03
N THR A 19 -0.08 -26.76 16.86
CA THR A 19 -0.37 -25.73 15.85
C THR A 19 -1.38 -24.72 16.39
N LYS A 20 -2.44 -25.18 17.07
CA LYS A 20 -3.40 -24.29 17.75
C LYS A 20 -2.74 -23.42 18.81
N SER A 21 -1.85 -23.99 19.63
CA SER A 21 -1.12 -23.22 20.65
C SER A 21 -0.22 -22.16 20.03
N LYS A 22 0.44 -22.44 18.90
CA LYS A 22 1.28 -21.47 18.17
C LYS A 22 0.45 -20.35 17.54
N LEU A 23 -0.71 -20.66 16.96
CA LEU A 23 -1.61 -19.67 16.39
C LEU A 23 -2.12 -18.68 17.47
N VAL A 24 -2.51 -19.18 18.64
CA VAL A 24 -2.97 -18.32 19.75
C VAL A 24 -1.86 -17.36 20.20
N VAL A 25 -0.64 -17.85 20.39
CA VAL A 25 0.51 -16.99 20.77
C VAL A 25 0.80 -15.94 19.69
N TYR A 26 0.71 -16.31 18.40
CA TYR A 26 0.87 -15.37 17.30
C TYR A 26 -0.22 -14.29 17.30
N GLN A 27 -1.49 -14.67 17.47
CA GLN A 27 -2.62 -13.75 17.56
C GLN A 27 -2.50 -12.79 18.75
N GLU A 28 -2.06 -13.29 19.91
CA GLU A 28 -1.79 -12.46 21.09
C GLU A 28 -0.67 -11.44 20.84
N ALA A 29 0.42 -11.86 20.18
CA ALA A 29 1.52 -10.98 19.83
C ALA A 29 1.08 -9.87 18.85
N VAL A 30 0.29 -10.23 17.83
CA VAL A 30 -0.31 -9.27 16.90
C VAL A 30 -1.22 -8.28 17.65
N ALA A 31 -2.11 -8.78 18.51
CA ALA A 31 -3.02 -7.93 19.28
C ALA A 31 -2.28 -6.92 20.17
N GLN A 32 -1.20 -7.35 20.83
CA GLN A 32 -0.35 -6.47 21.62
C GLN A 32 0.34 -5.41 20.75
N GLN A 33 0.78 -5.77 19.54
CA GLN A 33 1.42 -4.84 18.63
C GLN A 33 0.43 -3.83 18.06
N LEU A 34 -0.79 -4.26 17.70
CA LEU A 34 -1.88 -3.37 17.28
C LEU A 34 -2.20 -2.32 18.35
N ALA A 35 -2.31 -2.73 19.62
CA ALA A 35 -2.56 -1.82 20.73
C ALA A 35 -1.41 -0.79 20.92
N LYS A 36 -0.16 -1.20 20.69
CA LYS A 36 0.99 -0.27 20.70
C LYS A 36 0.90 0.73 19.54
N ASN A 37 0.57 0.24 18.35
CA ASN A 37 0.46 1.07 17.14
C ASN A 37 -0.64 2.12 17.30
N GLU A 38 -1.81 1.73 17.81
CA GLU A 38 -2.94 2.63 18.09
C GLU A 38 -2.55 3.70 19.12
N LYS A 39 -2.00 3.29 20.28
CA LYS A 39 -1.56 4.22 21.32
C LYS A 39 -0.50 5.21 20.82
N HIS A 40 0.44 4.75 19.98
CA HIS A 40 1.43 5.63 19.38
C HIS A 40 0.78 6.65 18.44
N LEU A 41 -0.12 6.20 17.56
CA LEU A 41 -0.85 7.07 16.64
C LEU A 41 -1.70 8.12 17.36
N GLU A 42 -2.32 7.78 18.47
CA GLU A 42 -3.08 8.73 19.32
C GLU A 42 -2.17 9.76 20.00
N SER A 43 -0.90 9.41 20.25
CA SER A 43 0.06 10.29 20.92
C SER A 43 0.72 11.32 19.98
N LEU A 44 0.56 11.18 18.66
CA LEU A 44 1.15 12.08 17.69
C LEU A 44 0.60 13.51 17.85
N ASN A 45 1.51 14.48 17.95
CA ASN A 45 1.18 15.90 18.12
C ASN A 45 1.95 16.84 17.18
N HIS A 46 2.74 16.29 16.25
CA HIS A 46 3.49 17.06 15.28
C HIS A 46 2.60 17.54 14.13
N GLU A 47 3.09 18.52 13.36
CA GLU A 47 2.39 19.03 12.19
C GLU A 47 2.14 17.91 11.16
N GLY A 48 0.97 17.93 10.52
CA GLY A 48 0.59 16.93 9.52
C GLY A 48 0.34 15.51 10.05
N SER A 49 0.26 15.32 11.38
CA SER A 49 -0.11 14.04 12.00
C SER A 49 -1.61 13.72 11.97
N VAL A 50 -2.45 14.68 11.55
CA VAL A 50 -3.91 14.57 11.53
C VAL A 50 -4.43 14.63 10.10
N VAL A 51 -5.23 13.64 9.73
CA VAL A 51 -5.94 13.57 8.44
C VAL A 51 -7.04 14.64 8.42
N LYS A 52 -7.07 15.48 7.40
CA LYS A 52 -8.05 16.58 7.25
C LYS A 52 -9.02 16.42 6.07
N PHE A 53 -8.98 15.27 5.40
CA PHE A 53 -9.82 14.94 4.25
C PHE A 53 -10.77 13.77 4.56
N PRO A 54 -11.93 13.67 3.90
CA PRO A 54 -12.82 12.52 4.03
C PRO A 54 -12.17 11.27 3.39
N VAL A 55 -12.28 10.13 4.06
CA VAL A 55 -11.68 8.85 3.60
C VAL A 55 -12.71 8.03 2.81
N ASP A 56 -13.86 7.77 3.42
CA ASP A 56 -14.95 7.01 2.82
C ASP A 56 -16.01 8.00 2.32
N LEU A 57 -16.03 8.26 1.02
CA LEU A 57 -16.98 9.19 0.39
C LEU A 57 -18.37 8.53 0.30
N GLU A 58 -19.35 9.06 1.02
CA GLU A 58 -20.76 8.62 0.89
C GLU A 58 -21.32 8.90 -0.50
N THR A 59 -20.91 10.01 -1.10
CA THR A 59 -21.29 10.42 -2.45
C THR A 59 -20.07 10.83 -3.25
N LEU A 60 -19.95 10.30 -4.47
CA LEU A 60 -18.88 10.70 -5.39
C LEU A 60 -19.09 12.16 -5.85
N PRO A 61 -18.01 12.94 -5.98
CA PRO A 61 -18.11 14.30 -6.52
C PRO A 61 -18.56 14.27 -7.99
N THR A 62 -19.24 15.33 -8.42
CA THR A 62 -19.51 15.54 -9.85
C THR A 62 -18.18 15.70 -10.60
N PRO A 63 -17.96 14.97 -11.71
CA PRO A 63 -16.74 15.13 -12.49
C PRO A 63 -16.60 16.55 -13.05
N ASP A 64 -15.39 17.12 -12.91
CA ASP A 64 -15.04 18.43 -13.45
C ASP A 64 -13.92 18.27 -14.49
N ASP A 65 -14.22 18.68 -15.72
CA ASP A 65 -13.35 18.53 -16.89
C ASP A 65 -12.13 19.47 -16.89
N ASP A 66 -12.13 20.50 -16.04
CA ASP A 66 -11.00 21.43 -15.88
C ASP A 66 -10.16 21.14 -14.62
N LEU A 67 -10.67 20.30 -13.71
CA LEU A 67 -9.99 19.92 -12.47
C LEU A 67 -8.67 19.20 -12.75
N LYS A 68 -7.59 19.65 -12.11
CA LYS A 68 -6.27 19.02 -12.15
C LYS A 68 -5.96 18.29 -10.85
N VAL A 69 -5.59 17.03 -10.98
CA VAL A 69 -5.32 16.15 -9.84
C VAL A 69 -3.93 15.54 -9.97
N PHE A 70 -3.16 15.58 -8.90
CA PHE A 70 -1.90 14.86 -8.80
C PHE A 70 -2.09 13.66 -7.88
N PHE A 71 -2.00 12.46 -8.45
CA PHE A 71 -2.05 11.18 -7.74
C PHE A 71 -0.67 10.76 -7.23
N PHE A 72 -0.61 10.34 -5.97
CA PHE A 72 0.61 9.87 -5.31
C PHE A 72 0.40 8.46 -4.79
N ASP A 73 1.24 7.53 -5.23
CA ASP A 73 1.43 6.30 -4.49
C ASP A 73 2.04 6.57 -3.10
N ILE A 74 1.97 5.59 -2.19
CA ILE A 74 2.44 5.74 -0.81
C ILE A 74 3.70 4.92 -0.59
N ASP A 75 3.57 3.59 -0.65
CA ASP A 75 4.62 2.65 -0.31
C ASP A 75 5.81 2.79 -1.27
N ASN A 76 7.05 2.89 -0.75
CA ASN A 76 8.28 3.14 -1.53
C ASN A 76 8.29 4.42 -2.39
N CYS A 77 7.21 5.20 -2.38
CA CYS A 77 7.07 6.47 -3.08
C CYS A 77 7.21 7.65 -2.11
N LEU A 78 6.29 7.81 -1.15
CA LEU A 78 6.34 8.86 -0.12
C LEU A 78 7.37 8.60 0.96
N TYR A 79 7.90 7.38 1.03
CA TYR A 79 9.08 7.04 1.81
C TYR A 79 9.99 6.14 1.00
N LYS A 80 11.27 6.12 1.33
CA LYS A 80 12.28 5.39 0.55
C LYS A 80 12.10 3.87 0.68
N ARG A 81 12.38 3.13 -0.39
CA ARG A 81 12.44 1.66 -0.36
C ARG A 81 13.51 1.16 0.62
N SER A 82 14.61 1.91 0.76
CA SER A 82 15.68 1.64 1.72
C SER A 82 15.25 1.64 3.20
N THR A 83 14.02 2.06 3.53
CA THR A 83 13.41 1.87 4.85
C THR A 83 13.12 0.41 5.20
N LYS A 84 13.12 -0.50 4.20
CA LYS A 84 12.91 -1.95 4.36
C LYS A 84 11.58 -2.35 4.99
N ILE A 85 10.56 -1.50 4.85
CA ILE A 85 9.19 -1.83 5.27
C ILE A 85 8.67 -3.05 4.48
N GLN A 86 9.03 -3.16 3.20
CA GLN A 86 8.72 -4.34 2.38
C GLN A 86 9.31 -5.63 2.97
N ASP A 87 10.53 -5.59 3.53
CA ASP A 87 11.16 -6.77 4.15
C ASP A 87 10.36 -7.22 5.39
N LEU A 88 9.91 -6.26 6.21
CA LEU A 88 9.05 -6.54 7.37
C LEU A 88 7.67 -7.06 6.97
N MET A 89 7.11 -6.51 5.89
CA MET A 89 5.89 -7.01 5.27
C MET A 89 6.07 -8.47 4.85
N GLN A 90 7.15 -8.80 4.16
CA GLN A 90 7.42 -10.16 3.71
C GLN A 90 7.52 -11.15 4.87
N VAL A 91 8.22 -10.79 5.95
CA VAL A 91 8.28 -11.59 7.18
C VAL A 91 6.90 -11.78 7.79
N SER A 92 6.07 -10.73 7.82
CA SER A 92 4.72 -10.80 8.38
C SER A 92 3.80 -11.69 7.55
N ILE A 93 3.90 -11.63 6.21
CA ILE A 93 3.15 -12.50 5.31
C ILE A 93 3.56 -13.98 5.50
N GLN A 94 4.86 -14.25 5.61
CA GLN A 94 5.36 -15.60 5.88
C GLN A 94 4.84 -16.13 7.21
N ASN A 95 4.84 -15.31 8.26
CA ASN A 95 4.28 -15.68 9.55
C ASN A 95 2.78 -15.98 9.45
N TYR A 96 2.02 -15.17 8.72
CA TYR A 96 0.60 -15.41 8.48
C TYR A 96 0.37 -16.75 7.75
N PHE A 97 1.11 -17.03 6.68
CA PHE A 97 1.01 -18.32 5.97
C PHE A 97 1.37 -19.51 6.85
N LYS A 98 2.43 -19.37 7.65
CA LYS A 98 2.88 -20.43 8.55
C LYS A 98 1.89 -20.73 9.67
N PHE A 99 1.39 -19.69 10.33
CA PHE A 99 0.58 -19.86 11.54
C PHE A 99 -0.91 -19.94 11.26
N SER A 100 -1.43 -19.18 10.30
CA SER A 100 -2.86 -19.13 9.97
C SER A 100 -3.25 -20.15 8.90
N LEU A 101 -2.39 -20.41 7.91
CA LEU A 101 -2.68 -21.35 6.82
C LEU A 101 -1.97 -22.70 6.97
N ALA A 102 -1.11 -22.85 7.99
CA ALA A 102 -0.31 -24.06 8.23
C ALA A 102 0.56 -24.50 7.03
N LEU A 103 0.99 -23.55 6.20
CA LEU A 103 1.92 -23.79 5.10
C LEU A 103 3.36 -23.91 5.62
N ASN A 104 4.21 -24.66 4.92
CA ASN A 104 5.63 -24.68 5.21
C ASN A 104 6.34 -23.43 4.63
N ASP A 105 7.58 -23.17 5.05
CA ASP A 105 8.29 -21.93 4.71
C ASP A 105 8.57 -21.81 3.19
N GLU A 106 8.79 -22.92 2.49
CA GLU A 106 9.04 -22.95 1.04
C GLU A 106 7.75 -22.68 0.25
N GLU A 107 6.64 -23.33 0.63
CA GLU A 107 5.31 -23.09 0.06
C GLU A 107 4.85 -21.64 0.27
N ALA A 108 5.08 -21.10 1.47
CA ALA A 108 4.74 -19.73 1.83
C ALA A 108 5.50 -18.72 0.96
N TYR A 109 6.81 -18.94 0.77
CA TYR A 109 7.66 -18.09 -0.05
C TYR A 109 7.24 -18.10 -1.53
N GLU A 110 7.06 -19.29 -2.10
CA GLU A 110 6.66 -19.43 -3.50
C GLU A 110 5.27 -18.83 -3.76
N LEU A 111 4.30 -19.08 -2.87
CA LEU A 111 2.96 -18.53 -3.00
C LEU A 111 2.95 -16.99 -2.98
N ASN A 112 3.71 -16.39 -2.06
CA ASN A 112 3.87 -14.94 -1.96
C ASN A 112 4.44 -14.37 -3.27
N ARG A 113 5.57 -14.92 -3.74
CA ARG A 113 6.24 -14.46 -4.96
C ARG A 113 5.35 -14.60 -6.19
N THR A 114 4.67 -15.74 -6.34
CA THR A 114 3.77 -15.98 -7.48
C THR A 114 2.64 -14.95 -7.51
N TYR A 115 1.97 -14.70 -6.40
CA TYR A 115 0.84 -13.77 -6.38
C TYR A 115 1.24 -12.31 -6.46
N TYR A 116 2.38 -11.94 -5.88
CA TYR A 116 2.94 -10.61 -6.06
C TYR A 116 3.22 -10.32 -7.54
N ARG A 117 3.93 -11.22 -8.23
CA ARG A 117 4.23 -11.08 -9.67
C ARG A 117 2.99 -11.10 -10.56
N GLN A 118 2.03 -11.98 -10.25
CA GLN A 118 0.88 -12.17 -11.13
C GLN A 118 -0.19 -11.08 -10.97
N TYR A 119 -0.36 -10.54 -9.75
CA TYR A 119 -1.47 -9.66 -9.43
C TYR A 119 -1.04 -8.25 -8.97
N GLY A 120 0.27 -7.99 -8.82
CA GLY A 120 0.81 -6.74 -8.27
C GLY A 120 0.54 -6.55 -6.77
N LEU A 121 -0.17 -7.51 -6.15
CA LEU A 121 -0.52 -7.53 -4.74
C LEU A 121 -0.81 -8.97 -4.32
N ALA A 122 0.00 -9.52 -3.40
CA ALA A 122 -0.09 -10.94 -3.04
C ALA A 122 -1.48 -11.35 -2.49
N ILE A 123 -2.16 -10.45 -1.76
CA ILE A 123 -3.49 -10.71 -1.19
C ILE A 123 -4.57 -10.94 -2.26
N SER A 124 -4.43 -10.36 -3.46
CA SER A 124 -5.37 -10.60 -4.56
C SER A 124 -5.40 -12.06 -5.00
N GLY A 125 -4.24 -12.73 -5.03
CA GLY A 125 -4.18 -14.15 -5.33
C GLY A 125 -4.75 -15.01 -4.21
N LEU A 126 -4.46 -14.64 -2.96
CA LEU A 126 -4.95 -15.36 -1.78
C LEU A 126 -6.48 -15.31 -1.65
N VAL A 127 -7.09 -14.13 -1.82
CA VAL A 127 -8.55 -13.99 -1.79
C VAL A 127 -9.18 -14.82 -2.91
N LYS A 128 -8.62 -14.73 -4.12
CA LYS A 128 -9.18 -15.39 -5.31
C LYS A 128 -9.09 -16.92 -5.26
N HIS A 129 -7.98 -17.47 -4.79
CA HIS A 129 -7.69 -18.91 -4.90
C HIS A 129 -7.77 -19.66 -3.58
N HIS A 130 -7.65 -18.97 -2.44
CA HIS A 130 -7.57 -19.59 -1.11
C HIS A 130 -8.68 -19.15 -0.14
N GLN A 131 -9.62 -18.30 -0.57
CA GLN A 131 -10.76 -17.84 0.24
C GLN A 131 -10.34 -17.26 1.60
N ILE A 132 -9.19 -16.58 1.62
CA ILE A 132 -8.69 -15.91 2.82
C ILE A 132 -9.56 -14.70 3.13
N ASP A 133 -9.86 -14.49 4.41
CA ASP A 133 -10.42 -13.23 4.88
C ASP A 133 -9.36 -12.13 4.76
N SER A 134 -9.56 -11.24 3.79
CA SER A 134 -8.65 -10.14 3.48
C SER A 134 -8.54 -9.12 4.61
N MET A 135 -9.58 -8.95 5.43
CA MET A 135 -9.54 -8.07 6.59
C MET A 135 -8.76 -8.70 7.74
N GLU A 136 -8.91 -10.01 7.97
CA GLU A 136 -8.06 -10.74 8.92
C GLU A 136 -6.60 -10.68 8.48
N TYR A 137 -6.31 -10.93 7.20
CA TYR A 137 -4.96 -10.81 6.66
C TYR A 137 -4.39 -9.40 6.88
N ASN A 138 -5.16 -8.35 6.58
CA ASN A 138 -4.71 -6.97 6.80
C ASN A 138 -4.35 -6.71 8.25
N GLN A 139 -5.20 -7.14 9.17
CA GLN A 139 -5.01 -6.95 10.61
C GLN A 139 -3.74 -7.66 11.10
N MET A 140 -3.51 -8.88 10.61
CA MET A 140 -2.42 -9.75 11.05
C MET A 140 -1.06 -9.42 10.39
N VAL A 141 -1.09 -8.80 9.22
CA VAL A 141 0.09 -8.51 8.42
C VAL A 141 0.39 -7.01 8.43
N ASP A 142 -0.45 -6.22 7.79
CA ASP A 142 -0.16 -4.81 7.50
C ASP A 142 -0.36 -3.93 8.75
N ASP A 143 -1.53 -3.98 9.37
CA ASP A 143 -1.84 -3.19 10.57
C ASP A 143 -0.92 -3.55 11.76
N ALA A 144 -0.39 -4.77 11.78
CA ALA A 144 0.53 -5.25 12.81
C ALA A 144 1.95 -4.67 12.71
N LEU A 145 2.34 -4.10 11.56
CA LEU A 145 3.70 -3.57 11.38
C LEU A 145 3.98 -2.39 12.33
N PRO A 146 5.15 -2.36 13.01
CA PRO A 146 5.54 -1.26 13.89
C PRO A 146 6.12 -0.09 13.09
N LEU A 147 5.33 0.51 12.19
CA LEU A 147 5.82 1.53 11.26
C LEU A 147 6.43 2.74 11.95
N GLN A 148 5.98 3.08 13.16
CA GLN A 148 6.50 4.18 13.96
C GLN A 148 7.99 4.04 14.33
N ASP A 149 8.53 2.82 14.28
CA ASP A 149 9.95 2.58 14.57
C ASP A 149 10.84 2.95 13.35
N ILE A 150 10.22 3.25 12.20
CA ILE A 150 10.88 3.42 10.90
C ILE A 150 10.49 4.76 10.26
N LEU A 151 9.20 5.02 10.13
CA LEU A 151 8.65 6.25 9.58
C LEU A 151 8.65 7.34 10.65
N GLN A 152 9.31 8.44 10.33
CA GLN A 152 9.39 9.64 11.14
C GLN A 152 8.90 10.82 10.31
N PRO A 153 8.52 11.96 10.92
CA PRO A 153 8.19 13.16 10.19
C PRO A 153 9.30 13.53 9.19
N ASP A 154 8.90 13.83 7.95
CA ASP A 154 9.83 14.20 6.87
C ASP A 154 9.61 15.68 6.47
N PRO A 155 10.40 16.61 7.04
CA PRO A 155 10.27 18.04 6.72
C PRO A 155 10.61 18.36 5.26
N GLU A 156 11.48 17.59 4.60
CA GLU A 156 11.86 17.84 3.21
C GLU A 156 10.68 17.52 2.28
N LEU A 157 10.08 16.34 2.46
CA LEU A 157 8.88 15.92 1.76
C LEU A 157 7.71 16.88 2.02
N ARG A 158 7.46 17.21 3.30
CA ARG A 158 6.40 18.17 3.67
C ARG A 158 6.58 19.51 2.96
N ASN A 159 7.80 20.06 2.95
CA ASN A 159 8.09 21.33 2.29
C ASN A 159 7.92 21.26 0.76
N MET A 160 8.30 20.15 0.13
CA MET A 160 8.08 19.93 -1.31
C MET A 160 6.58 19.93 -1.63
N LEU A 161 5.78 19.15 -0.92
CA LEU A 161 4.32 19.09 -1.10
C LEU A 161 3.65 20.44 -0.84
N LEU A 162 4.10 21.19 0.18
CA LEU A 162 3.62 22.55 0.44
C LEU A 162 3.92 23.51 -0.70
N ARG A 163 5.09 23.42 -1.34
CA ARG A 163 5.42 24.23 -2.53
C ARG A 163 4.49 23.90 -3.68
N LEU A 164 4.25 22.61 -3.93
CA LEU A 164 3.30 22.16 -4.95
C LEU A 164 1.90 22.72 -4.72
N ARG A 165 1.38 22.65 -3.48
CA ARG A 165 0.08 23.24 -3.12
C ARG A 165 0.06 24.77 -3.32
N LYS A 166 1.13 25.46 -2.92
CA LYS A 166 1.23 26.93 -3.03
C LYS A 166 1.30 27.43 -4.47
N ALA A 167 1.89 26.65 -5.38
CA ALA A 167 1.97 27.00 -6.79
C ALA A 167 0.58 27.06 -7.47
N ALA A 168 -0.43 26.40 -6.89
CA ALA A 168 -1.81 26.37 -7.35
C ALA A 168 -1.94 25.99 -8.85
N LYS A 169 -1.05 25.11 -9.32
CA LYS A 169 -1.08 24.53 -10.67
C LYS A 169 -1.87 23.24 -10.75
N VAL A 170 -2.05 22.58 -9.61
CA VAL A 170 -2.91 21.42 -9.39
C VAL A 170 -3.92 21.77 -8.30
N ASP A 171 -5.16 21.32 -8.46
CA ASP A 171 -6.26 21.65 -7.54
C ASP A 171 -6.31 20.67 -6.36
N LYS A 172 -5.95 19.40 -6.61
CA LYS A 172 -5.93 18.35 -5.59
C LYS A 172 -4.64 17.55 -5.61
N LEU A 173 -4.13 17.24 -4.41
CA LEU A 173 -3.18 16.15 -4.19
C LEU A 173 -3.97 14.95 -3.65
N TRP A 174 -3.86 13.81 -4.31
CA TRP A 174 -4.69 12.64 -4.03
C TRP A 174 -3.83 11.41 -3.79
N LEU A 175 -4.05 10.72 -2.68
CA LEU A 175 -3.35 9.47 -2.40
C LEU A 175 -3.97 8.35 -3.26
N PHE A 176 -3.16 7.52 -3.89
CA PHE A 176 -3.63 6.40 -4.72
C PHE A 176 -2.75 5.16 -4.48
N THR A 177 -3.19 4.31 -3.55
CA THR A 177 -2.41 3.16 -3.05
C THR A 177 -3.11 1.82 -3.29
N ASN A 178 -2.32 0.75 -3.41
CA ASN A 178 -2.81 -0.63 -3.39
C ASN A 178 -3.03 -1.18 -1.98
N ALA A 179 -2.55 -0.49 -0.93
CA ALA A 179 -2.79 -0.87 0.45
C ALA A 179 -4.22 -0.55 0.91
N TYR A 180 -4.62 -1.08 2.06
CA TYR A 180 -5.86 -0.69 2.72
C TYR A 180 -5.74 0.69 3.38
N LYS A 181 -6.89 1.34 3.66
CA LYS A 181 -6.92 2.69 4.20
C LYS A 181 -6.17 2.85 5.53
N THR A 182 -6.23 1.87 6.42
CA THR A 182 -5.58 1.96 7.75
C THR A 182 -4.08 2.15 7.63
N HIS A 183 -3.43 1.38 6.74
CA HIS A 183 -2.00 1.51 6.45
C HIS A 183 -1.66 2.84 5.78
N GLY A 184 -2.34 3.18 4.68
CA GLY A 184 -2.07 4.41 3.93
C GLY A 184 -2.20 5.67 4.81
N LEU A 185 -3.24 5.72 5.64
CA LEU A 185 -3.45 6.83 6.59
C LEU A 185 -2.39 6.85 7.68
N ARG A 186 -1.99 5.69 8.21
CA ARG A 186 -0.91 5.60 9.21
C ARG A 186 0.42 6.13 8.64
N CYS A 187 0.78 5.76 7.41
CA CYS A 187 1.99 6.24 6.75
C CYS A 187 2.04 7.77 6.65
N VAL A 188 0.98 8.40 6.10
CA VAL A 188 0.97 9.87 5.94
C VAL A 188 0.91 10.62 7.28
N ARG A 189 0.31 10.02 8.32
CA ARG A 189 0.30 10.58 9.67
C ARG A 189 1.69 10.54 10.29
N LEU A 190 2.41 9.41 10.22
CA LEU A 190 3.77 9.26 10.73
C LEU A 190 4.77 10.16 10.00
N LEU A 191 4.63 10.29 8.68
CA LEU A 191 5.46 11.18 7.85
C LEU A 191 5.16 12.67 8.06
N GLY A 192 4.07 13.02 8.75
CA GLY A 192 3.69 14.41 9.00
C GLY A 192 3.20 15.15 7.75
N ILE A 193 2.47 14.45 6.87
CA ILE A 193 1.95 14.99 5.60
C ILE A 193 0.45 14.74 5.39
N ALA A 194 -0.25 14.20 6.40
CA ALA A 194 -1.66 13.79 6.28
C ALA A 194 -2.62 14.97 5.99
N ASP A 195 -2.23 16.20 6.30
CA ASP A 195 -3.03 17.39 6.05
C ASP A 195 -2.78 18.05 4.70
N LEU A 196 -1.91 17.48 3.86
CA LEU A 196 -1.53 18.02 2.56
C LEU A 196 -2.27 17.38 1.38
N PHE A 197 -3.07 16.35 1.64
CA PHE A 197 -3.85 15.65 0.62
C PHE A 197 -5.34 15.99 0.76
N ASP A 198 -6.07 15.88 -0.35
CA ASP A 198 -7.49 16.20 -0.44
C ASP A 198 -8.38 14.94 -0.43
N GLY A 199 -7.75 13.75 -0.47
CA GLY A 199 -8.43 12.47 -0.42
C GLY A 199 -7.49 11.28 -0.65
N ILE A 200 -8.09 10.08 -0.59
CA ILE A 200 -7.41 8.81 -0.78
C ILE A 200 -8.27 7.86 -1.61
N THR A 201 -7.66 7.21 -2.59
CA THR A 201 -8.13 5.98 -3.22
C THR A 201 -7.25 4.83 -2.78
N TYR A 202 -7.87 3.83 -2.18
CA TYR A 202 -7.19 2.65 -1.64
C TYR A 202 -7.82 1.36 -2.21
N CYS A 203 -7.12 0.24 -2.07
CA CYS A 203 -7.66 -1.07 -2.40
C CYS A 203 -8.58 -1.52 -1.26
N ASP A 204 -9.87 -1.72 -1.53
CA ASP A 204 -10.82 -2.05 -0.48
C ASP A 204 -10.78 -3.55 -0.18
N TYR A 205 -10.15 -3.91 0.93
CA TYR A 205 -10.00 -5.29 1.37
C TYR A 205 -11.28 -5.85 2.00
N SER A 206 -12.31 -5.04 2.22
CA SER A 206 -13.62 -5.56 2.66
C SER A 206 -14.44 -6.15 1.50
N GLU A 207 -14.05 -5.86 0.26
CA GLU A 207 -14.69 -6.35 -0.95
C GLU A 207 -14.14 -7.71 -1.41
N LYS A 208 -15.01 -8.51 -2.03
CA LYS A 208 -14.62 -9.84 -2.55
C LYS A 208 -13.68 -9.77 -3.76
N SER A 209 -13.85 -8.72 -4.57
CA SER A 209 -13.04 -8.49 -5.76
C SER A 209 -12.16 -7.28 -5.52
N LEU A 210 -10.88 -7.51 -5.26
CA LEU A 210 -9.93 -6.44 -5.00
C LEU A 210 -9.65 -5.65 -6.28
N VAL A 211 -9.94 -4.35 -6.23
CA VAL A 211 -9.63 -3.40 -7.29
C VAL A 211 -8.36 -2.65 -6.93
N CYS A 212 -7.25 -3.01 -7.59
CA CYS A 212 -5.93 -2.44 -7.36
C CYS A 212 -5.21 -2.08 -8.67
N LYS A 213 -4.22 -1.21 -8.60
CA LYS A 213 -3.29 -0.93 -9.71
C LYS A 213 -2.54 -2.22 -10.10
N PRO A 214 -2.24 -2.45 -11.38
CA PRO A 214 -2.35 -1.53 -12.52
C PRO A 214 -3.70 -1.60 -13.27
N SER A 215 -4.75 -2.20 -12.68
CA SER A 215 -6.02 -2.39 -13.41
C SER A 215 -6.66 -1.06 -13.82
N LEU A 216 -7.25 -1.04 -15.02
CA LEU A 216 -7.98 0.12 -15.53
C LEU A 216 -9.10 0.57 -14.57
N GLU A 217 -9.75 -0.39 -13.92
CA GLU A 217 -10.80 -0.15 -12.93
C GLU A 217 -10.28 0.67 -11.73
N ALA A 218 -9.06 0.42 -11.25
CA ALA A 218 -8.46 1.20 -10.17
C ALA A 218 -8.23 2.67 -10.57
N PHE A 219 -7.78 2.92 -11.80
CA PHE A 219 -7.60 4.30 -12.31
C PHE A 219 -8.94 5.03 -12.48
N TYR A 220 -9.98 4.35 -12.96
CA TYR A 220 -11.32 4.95 -13.03
C TYR A 220 -11.95 5.16 -11.65
N LYS A 221 -11.70 4.28 -10.67
CA LYS A 221 -12.06 4.49 -9.27
C LYS A 221 -11.40 5.76 -8.72
N ALA A 222 -10.10 5.93 -8.93
CA ALA A 222 -9.37 7.13 -8.49
C ALA A 222 -9.86 8.41 -9.17
N LYS A 223 -10.12 8.35 -10.48
CA LYS A 223 -10.73 9.43 -11.25
C LYS A 223 -12.09 9.85 -10.67
N ALA A 224 -12.97 8.87 -10.40
CA ALA A 224 -14.31 9.15 -9.89
C ALA A 224 -14.28 9.72 -8.45
N GLN A 225 -13.47 9.15 -7.57
CA GLN A 225 -13.36 9.60 -6.17
C GLN A 225 -12.71 10.97 -6.04
N SER A 226 -11.72 11.28 -6.88
CA SER A 226 -11.08 12.61 -6.91
C SER A 226 -11.95 13.70 -7.55
N GLY A 227 -12.96 13.33 -8.35
CA GLY A 227 -13.77 14.25 -9.15
C GLY A 227 -13.12 14.68 -10.46
N LEU A 228 -12.04 14.01 -10.87
CA LEU A 228 -11.35 14.28 -12.13
C LEU A 228 -12.28 14.00 -13.33
N GLY A 229 -12.48 15.00 -14.19
CA GLY A 229 -13.27 14.87 -15.43
C GLY A 229 -12.51 14.20 -16.57
N GLN A 230 -11.24 14.56 -16.80
CA GLN A 230 -10.44 14.06 -17.93
C GLN A 230 -9.03 13.64 -17.50
N PHE A 231 -8.56 12.46 -17.93
CA PHE A 231 -7.21 11.97 -17.58
C PHE A 231 -6.07 12.89 -18.04
N LYS A 232 -6.27 13.66 -19.11
CA LYS A 232 -5.28 14.66 -19.57
C LYS A 232 -4.97 15.76 -18.55
N ASN A 233 -5.76 15.89 -17.47
CA ASN A 233 -5.51 16.82 -16.36
C ASN A 233 -4.93 16.11 -15.12
N ALA A 234 -4.61 14.82 -15.22
CA ALA A 234 -4.02 14.04 -14.15
C ALA A 234 -2.49 13.94 -14.28
N TYR A 235 -1.84 14.00 -13.13
CA TYR A 235 -0.42 13.72 -12.94
C TYR A 235 -0.30 12.53 -11.98
N PHE A 236 0.74 11.72 -12.13
CA PHE A 236 0.89 10.51 -11.32
C PHE A 236 2.34 10.21 -10.97
N VAL A 237 2.59 9.79 -9.73
CA VAL A 237 3.90 9.32 -9.27
C VAL A 237 3.75 8.01 -8.51
N ASP A 238 4.59 7.03 -8.85
CA ASP A 238 4.53 5.64 -8.37
C ASP A 238 5.92 4.99 -8.50
N ASP A 239 6.23 3.99 -7.68
CA ASP A 239 7.49 3.23 -7.75
C ASP A 239 7.41 2.00 -8.67
N SER A 240 6.23 1.72 -9.22
CA SER A 240 5.98 0.58 -10.10
C SER A 240 5.89 0.98 -11.57
N GLY A 241 6.81 0.48 -12.39
CA GLY A 241 6.83 0.71 -13.84
C GLY A 241 5.53 0.29 -14.55
N ILE A 242 4.92 -0.84 -14.14
CA ILE A 242 3.63 -1.28 -14.69
C ILE A 242 2.46 -0.34 -14.32
N ASN A 243 2.47 0.26 -13.13
CA ASN A 243 1.47 1.26 -12.74
C ASN A 243 1.67 2.55 -13.54
N ILE A 244 2.91 3.01 -13.71
CA ILE A 244 3.25 4.17 -14.53
C ILE A 244 2.80 3.96 -15.98
N LYS A 245 3.03 2.77 -16.53
CA LYS A 245 2.59 2.40 -17.88
C LYS A 245 1.07 2.50 -18.00
N ALA A 246 0.32 1.93 -17.06
CA ALA A 246 -1.13 2.03 -17.05
C ALA A 246 -1.62 3.49 -16.97
N GLY A 247 -0.95 4.33 -16.16
CA GLY A 247 -1.23 5.78 -16.09
C GLY A 247 -1.04 6.49 -17.43
N LEU A 248 0.02 6.17 -18.16
CA LEU A 248 0.25 6.71 -19.51
C LEU A 248 -0.81 6.20 -20.51
N GLU A 249 -1.15 4.91 -20.47
CA GLU A 249 -2.14 4.29 -21.37
C GLU A 249 -3.56 4.85 -21.18
N VAL A 250 -3.95 5.23 -19.95
CA VAL A 250 -5.24 5.92 -19.72
C VAL A 250 -5.22 7.40 -20.13
N GLY A 251 -4.06 7.93 -20.53
CA GLY A 251 -3.91 9.29 -21.03
C GLY A 251 -3.64 10.35 -19.95
N MET A 252 -2.97 9.99 -18.85
CA MET A 252 -2.48 10.98 -17.89
C MET A 252 -1.48 11.94 -18.55
N ALA A 253 -1.51 13.22 -18.18
CA ALA A 253 -0.64 14.22 -18.78
C ALA A 253 0.84 13.93 -18.56
N LYS A 254 1.20 13.47 -17.35
CA LYS A 254 2.57 13.15 -17.00
C LYS A 254 2.64 12.16 -15.85
N CYS A 255 3.49 11.16 -16.01
CA CYS A 255 3.80 10.19 -14.97
C CYS A 255 5.28 10.26 -14.61
N ALA A 256 5.60 10.14 -13.32
CA ALA A 256 6.96 10.07 -12.81
C ALA A 256 7.20 8.74 -12.08
N HIS A 257 8.20 7.98 -12.51
CA HIS A 257 8.61 6.72 -11.90
C HIS A 257 9.68 6.98 -10.84
N VAL A 258 9.44 6.55 -9.60
CA VAL A 258 10.41 6.62 -8.50
C VAL A 258 11.29 5.37 -8.52
N VAL A 259 12.58 5.53 -8.81
CA VAL A 259 13.57 4.44 -8.87
C VAL A 259 14.76 4.79 -7.98
N GLU A 260 14.75 4.32 -6.72
CA GLU A 260 15.76 4.71 -5.72
C GLU A 260 17.18 4.22 -6.07
N THR A 261 17.32 2.95 -6.44
CA THR A 261 18.63 2.33 -6.74
C THR A 261 18.62 1.64 -8.10
N VAL A 262 17.77 0.61 -8.22
CA VAL A 262 17.57 -0.17 -9.43
C VAL A 262 16.08 -0.37 -9.65
N VAL A 263 15.71 -0.55 -10.92
CA VAL A 263 14.37 -0.94 -11.30
C VAL A 263 14.06 -2.29 -10.65
N ASP A 264 12.87 -2.40 -10.05
CA ASP A 264 12.35 -3.70 -9.64
C ASP A 264 11.85 -4.42 -10.88
N GLU A 265 12.60 -5.43 -11.34
CA GLU A 265 12.24 -6.20 -12.54
C GLU A 265 10.85 -6.82 -12.44
N ASP A 266 10.39 -7.18 -11.23
CA ASP A 266 9.05 -7.74 -11.00
C ASP A 266 7.94 -6.67 -11.08
N MET A 267 8.28 -5.39 -10.94
CA MET A 267 7.34 -4.25 -11.06
C MET A 267 7.43 -3.53 -12.42
N GLY A 268 8.24 -4.06 -13.35
CA GLY A 268 8.40 -3.56 -14.70
C GLY A 268 9.36 -2.39 -14.85
N GLU A 269 9.92 -2.27 -16.05
CA GLU A 269 10.82 -1.18 -16.42
C GLU A 269 10.11 0.18 -16.51
N SER A 270 10.89 1.25 -16.42
CA SER A 270 10.41 2.62 -16.70
C SER A 270 9.85 2.69 -18.13
N PRO A 271 8.54 2.92 -18.31
CA PRO A 271 7.98 3.02 -19.65
C PRO A 271 8.45 4.29 -20.38
N GLU A 272 8.53 4.22 -21.70
CA GLU A 272 8.86 5.38 -22.53
C GLU A 272 7.85 6.51 -22.29
N GLY A 273 8.35 7.75 -22.17
CA GLY A 273 7.51 8.93 -21.95
C GLY A 273 7.24 9.29 -20.48
N CYS A 274 7.67 8.47 -19.51
CA CYS A 274 7.66 8.88 -18.10
C CYS A 274 8.94 9.65 -17.71
N ALA A 275 8.84 10.51 -16.70
CA ALA A 275 10.02 11.04 -16.01
C ALA A 275 10.54 9.98 -15.01
N VAL A 276 11.84 9.92 -14.79
CA VAL A 276 12.45 9.02 -13.78
C VAL A 276 13.15 9.85 -12.73
N ILE A 277 12.84 9.58 -11.46
CA ILE A 277 13.43 10.27 -10.31
C ILE A 277 13.92 9.28 -9.26
N SER A 278 14.99 9.62 -8.55
CA SER A 278 15.54 8.77 -7.48
C SER A 278 14.76 8.87 -6.17
N HIS A 279 14.24 10.07 -5.88
CA HIS A 279 13.50 10.35 -4.66
C HIS A 279 12.28 11.18 -4.99
N ILE A 280 11.20 11.01 -4.21
CA ILE A 280 10.00 11.82 -4.38
C ILE A 280 10.28 13.33 -4.24
N THR A 281 11.28 13.75 -3.46
CA THR A 281 11.65 15.16 -3.35
C THR A 281 12.33 15.72 -4.61
N ASP A 282 12.68 14.87 -5.58
CA ASP A 282 13.14 15.27 -6.92
C ASP A 282 11.98 15.59 -7.89
N LEU A 283 10.71 15.47 -7.47
CA LEU A 283 9.54 15.77 -8.30
C LEU A 283 9.58 17.16 -8.99
N PRO A 284 10.12 18.24 -8.37
CA PRO A 284 10.30 19.52 -9.06
C PRO A 284 11.20 19.46 -10.31
N LYS A 285 12.05 18.44 -10.45
CA LYS A 285 12.86 18.21 -11.67
C LYS A 285 12.06 17.50 -12.75
N ALA A 286 11.16 16.60 -12.36
CA ALA A 286 10.32 15.83 -13.28
C ALA A 286 9.19 16.69 -13.88
N VAL A 287 8.58 17.54 -13.06
CA VAL A 287 7.42 18.38 -13.42
C VAL A 287 7.61 19.83 -12.95
N PRO A 288 8.68 20.51 -13.41
CA PRO A 288 8.98 21.89 -12.98
C PRO A 288 7.85 22.87 -13.24
N GLU A 289 7.00 22.61 -14.24
CA GLU A 289 5.83 23.42 -14.57
C GLU A 289 4.75 23.48 -13.47
N LEU A 290 4.82 22.59 -12.47
CA LEU A 290 3.85 22.51 -11.36
C LEU A 290 4.34 23.18 -10.05
N PHE A 291 5.61 23.60 -9.98
CA PHE A 291 6.25 24.15 -8.77
C PHE A 291 6.60 25.64 -8.91
#